data_AF-A0A0C3CNG8-F1
#
_entry.id   AF-A0A0C3CNG8-F1
#
_cell.length_a   1.000
_cell.length_b   1.000
_cell.length_c   1.000
_cell.angle_alpha   90.00
_cell.angle_beta   90.00
_cell.angle_gamma   90.00
#
_symmetry.space_group_name_H-M   'P 1'
#
loop_
_entity.id
_entity.type
_entity.pdbx_description
1 polymer ?
#
loop_
_entity_poly.entity_id
_entity_poly.type
_entity_poly.pdbx_seq_one_letter_code
_entity_poly.pdbx_strand_id
1 'polypeptide(L)'
;MSSDKSSPDTAINARKCLGALQFGPRKKLLSTLLTNGILHIGELAEQPEDTFTHEERREHHVFQQLLQTVPGLEKRLMEGSSEDVAHVAELIQKGASSARADDTKSLKGAILDWITLRGQPLNPSLACNVKVDRGFHHERMGALLCPAGLDWSNIE
;
A
#
# COMPACT_ATOMS: atom_id res chain seq x y z
N MET A 1 -3.98 -11.80 -47.17
CA MET A 1 -2.71 -12.47 -46.80
C MET A 1 -1.89 -11.52 -45.96
N SER A 2 -1.97 -11.69 -44.65
CA SER A 2 -0.84 -11.57 -43.70
C SER A 2 -1.44 -11.83 -42.34
N SER A 3 -1.41 -13.11 -41.96
CA SER A 3 -1.66 -13.58 -40.62
C SER A 3 -0.42 -13.24 -39.81
N ASP A 4 -0.52 -12.29 -38.88
CA ASP A 4 0.58 -11.97 -38.00
C ASP A 4 0.64 -13.00 -36.87
N LYS A 5 1.80 -13.61 -36.73
CA LYS A 5 2.04 -14.78 -35.90
C LYS A 5 2.22 -14.33 -34.45
N SER A 6 1.25 -14.66 -33.60
CA SER A 6 1.46 -14.77 -32.16
C SER A 6 2.62 -15.74 -31.91
N SER A 7 3.71 -15.23 -31.34
CA SER A 7 4.95 -15.97 -31.12
C SER A 7 4.77 -17.03 -30.04
N PRO A 8 5.20 -18.29 -30.25
CA PRO A 8 4.99 -19.40 -29.32
C PRO A 8 5.72 -19.24 -27.96
N ASP A 9 6.61 -18.27 -27.82
CA ASP A 9 7.38 -18.04 -26.60
C ASP A 9 6.55 -17.44 -25.45
N THR A 10 5.49 -16.67 -25.77
CA THR A 10 4.59 -16.06 -24.76
C THR A 10 3.82 -17.12 -23.97
N ALA A 11 3.40 -18.19 -24.64
CA ALA A 11 2.59 -19.27 -24.05
C ALA A 11 3.40 -20.23 -23.17
N ILE A 12 4.72 -20.30 -23.38
CA ILE A 12 5.60 -21.20 -22.63
C ILE A 12 5.89 -20.64 -21.23
N ASN A 13 5.94 -19.31 -21.09
CA ASN A 13 6.34 -18.67 -19.83
C ASN A 13 5.19 -18.66 -18.79
N ALA A 14 3.94 -18.51 -19.23
CA ALA A 14 2.78 -18.54 -18.35
C ALA A 14 2.54 -19.93 -17.72
N ARG A 15 2.73 -21.01 -18.49
CA ARG A 15 2.60 -22.40 -18.00
C ARG A 15 3.58 -22.76 -16.88
N LYS A 16 4.75 -22.12 -16.83
CA LYS A 16 5.75 -22.36 -15.78
C LYS A 16 5.34 -21.78 -14.43
N CYS A 17 4.48 -20.77 -14.41
CA CYS A 17 4.00 -20.11 -13.20
C CYS A 17 2.83 -20.86 -12.51
N LEU A 18 2.06 -21.65 -13.26
CA LEU A 18 0.86 -22.35 -12.76
C LEU A 18 1.17 -23.58 -11.89
N GLY A 19 2.35 -24.20 -12.02
CA GLY A 19 2.66 -25.47 -11.36
C GLY A 19 2.90 -25.42 -9.85
N ALA A 20 2.95 -24.24 -9.23
CA ALA A 20 3.47 -24.10 -7.86
C ALA A 20 2.52 -23.45 -6.84
N LEU A 21 1.29 -23.05 -7.19
CA LEU A 21 0.52 -22.17 -6.33
C LEU A 21 -0.69 -22.83 -5.63
N GLN A 22 -0.43 -23.68 -4.64
CA GLN A 22 -1.41 -23.98 -3.59
C GLN A 22 -1.10 -23.07 -2.38
N PHE A 23 -1.73 -21.89 -2.30
CA PHE A 23 -1.40 -20.88 -1.27
C PHE A 23 -2.57 -20.56 -0.34
N GLY A 24 -2.33 -20.78 0.96
CA GLY A 24 -3.19 -20.39 2.07
C GLY A 24 -3.21 -18.88 2.36
N PRO A 25 -4.01 -18.43 3.35
CA PRO A 25 -4.78 -17.20 3.21
C PRO A 25 -4.14 -15.87 3.67
N ARG A 26 -2.83 -15.76 3.97
CA ARG A 26 -2.34 -14.53 4.64
C ARG A 26 -0.96 -13.93 4.28
N LYS A 27 -0.29 -14.28 3.17
CA LYS A 27 1.04 -13.68 2.86
C LYS A 27 1.34 -13.21 1.43
N LYS A 28 0.41 -13.22 0.47
CA LYS A 28 0.75 -12.83 -0.93
C LYS A 28 -0.32 -12.03 -1.69
N LEU A 29 -1.12 -11.18 -1.04
CA LEU A 29 -2.21 -10.45 -1.73
C LEU A 29 -1.71 -9.65 -2.95
N LEU A 30 -0.59 -8.92 -2.82
CA LEU A 30 -0.09 -8.09 -3.90
C LEU A 30 0.58 -8.90 -5.03
N SER A 31 1.27 -9.99 -4.69
CA SER A 31 1.84 -10.89 -5.69
C SER A 31 0.74 -11.62 -6.47
N THR A 32 -0.34 -12.04 -5.81
CA THR A 32 -1.51 -12.61 -6.47
C THR A 32 -2.17 -11.59 -7.39
N LEU A 33 -2.36 -10.34 -6.94
CA LEU A 33 -2.90 -9.27 -7.77
C LEU A 33 -2.09 -9.06 -9.05
N LEU A 34 -0.75 -8.99 -8.95
CA LEU A 34 0.12 -8.82 -10.11
C LEU A 34 0.06 -10.03 -11.05
N THR A 35 0.11 -11.25 -10.52
CA THR A 35 0.02 -12.47 -11.33
C THR A 35 -1.32 -12.55 -12.06
N ASN A 36 -2.43 -12.30 -11.37
CA ASN A 36 -3.77 -12.29 -11.98
C ASN A 36 -3.88 -11.18 -13.03
N GLY A 37 -3.33 -10.00 -12.76
CA GLY A 37 -3.28 -8.89 -13.71
C GLY A 37 -2.50 -9.24 -14.98
N ILE A 38 -1.33 -9.87 -14.87
CA ILE A 38 -0.53 -10.35 -16.00
C ILE A 38 -1.32 -11.39 -16.82
N LEU A 39 -1.99 -12.34 -16.15
CA LEU A 39 -2.86 -13.31 -16.83
C LEU A 39 -3.99 -12.63 -17.59
N HIS A 40 -4.59 -11.58 -17.01
CA HIS A 40 -5.71 -10.87 -17.62
C HIS A 40 -5.33 -10.06 -18.87
N ILE A 41 -4.14 -9.45 -18.89
CA ILE A 41 -3.66 -8.72 -20.09
C ILE A 41 -3.03 -9.65 -21.14
N GLY A 42 -2.71 -10.89 -20.76
CA GLY A 42 -2.14 -11.91 -21.65
C GLY A 42 -3.18 -12.92 -22.11
N GLU A 43 -3.32 -14.00 -21.34
CA GLU A 43 -4.12 -15.18 -21.74
C GLU A 43 -5.64 -14.91 -21.75
N LEU A 44 -6.11 -13.99 -20.90
CA LEU A 44 -7.54 -13.72 -20.75
C LEU A 44 -7.98 -12.42 -21.44
N ALA A 45 -7.11 -11.78 -22.23
CA ALA A 45 -7.39 -10.49 -22.86
C ALA A 45 -8.60 -10.51 -23.81
N GLU A 46 -8.89 -11.67 -24.41
CA GLU A 46 -10.03 -11.86 -25.33
C GLU A 46 -11.31 -12.30 -24.61
N GLN A 47 -11.24 -12.60 -23.30
CA GLN A 47 -12.42 -13.02 -22.56
C GLN A 47 -13.35 -11.83 -22.29
N PRO A 48 -14.67 -11.99 -22.49
CA PRO A 48 -15.64 -10.94 -22.19
C PRO A 48 -15.61 -10.57 -20.69
N GLU A 49 -15.71 -9.29 -20.37
CA GLU A 49 -15.77 -8.79 -18.97
C GLU A 49 -16.83 -9.50 -18.11
N ASP A 50 -17.95 -9.91 -18.69
CA ASP A 50 -19.05 -10.59 -17.99
C ASP A 50 -18.72 -12.01 -17.52
N THR A 51 -17.60 -12.59 -17.99
CA THR A 51 -17.14 -13.91 -17.49
C THR A 51 -16.43 -13.80 -16.14
N PHE A 52 -16.04 -12.60 -15.72
CA PHE A 52 -15.33 -12.37 -14.47
C PHE A 52 -16.29 -11.97 -13.35
N THR A 53 -15.96 -12.43 -12.14
CA THR A 53 -16.62 -12.01 -10.91
C THR A 53 -16.43 -10.51 -10.67
N HIS A 54 -17.26 -9.94 -9.79
CA HIS A 54 -17.12 -8.54 -9.41
C HIS A 54 -15.77 -8.28 -8.73
N GLU A 55 -15.30 -9.22 -7.91
CA GLU A 55 -13.98 -9.17 -7.27
C GLU A 55 -12.84 -9.16 -8.29
N GLU A 56 -12.86 -10.06 -9.28
CA GLU A 56 -11.83 -10.14 -10.32
C GLU A 56 -11.77 -8.86 -11.17
N ARG A 57 -12.92 -8.31 -11.56
CA ARG A 57 -12.98 -7.03 -12.28
C ARG A 57 -12.42 -5.87 -11.45
N ARG A 58 -12.72 -5.84 -10.16
CA ARG A 58 -12.16 -4.84 -9.24
C ARG A 58 -10.65 -5.00 -9.09
N GLU A 59 -10.15 -6.23 -8.98
CA GLU A 59 -8.70 -6.51 -8.94
C GLU A 59 -8.01 -6.08 -10.24
N HIS A 60 -8.58 -6.41 -11.39
CA HIS A 60 -8.06 -6.00 -12.69
C HIS A 60 -8.02 -4.47 -12.83
N HIS A 61 -9.07 -3.78 -12.39
CA HIS A 61 -9.11 -2.32 -12.38
C HIS A 61 -7.99 -1.71 -11.52
N VAL A 62 -7.75 -2.24 -10.32
CA VAL A 62 -6.65 -1.80 -9.46
C VAL A 62 -5.29 -2.05 -10.12
N PHE A 63 -5.12 -3.20 -10.79
CA PHE A 63 -3.92 -3.51 -11.55
C PHE A 63 -3.69 -2.52 -12.71
N GLN A 64 -4.72 -2.19 -13.48
CA GLN A 64 -4.63 -1.18 -14.54
C GLN A 64 -4.22 0.20 -14.01
N GLN A 65 -4.80 0.63 -12.89
CA GLN A 65 -4.41 1.89 -12.25
C GLN A 65 -2.95 1.89 -11.80
N LEU A 66 -2.45 0.75 -11.30
CA LEU A 66 -1.04 0.59 -10.93
C LEU A 66 -0.12 0.74 -12.15
N LEU A 67 -0.47 0.11 -13.28
CA LEU A 67 0.31 0.24 -14.52
C LEU A 67 0.34 1.69 -15.05
N GLN A 68 -0.78 2.41 -14.95
CA GLN A 68 -0.85 3.83 -15.33
C GLN A 68 0.02 4.74 -14.45
N THR A 69 0.21 4.36 -13.19
CA THR A 69 0.99 5.15 -12.22
C THR A 69 2.51 4.97 -12.39
N VAL A 70 2.96 3.81 -12.86
CA VAL A 70 4.39 3.48 -12.97
C VAL A 70 4.78 3.18 -14.42
N PRO A 71 5.39 4.14 -15.14
CA PRO A 71 5.83 3.94 -16.51
C PRO A 71 6.78 2.75 -16.66
N GLY A 72 6.54 1.90 -17.66
CA GLY A 72 7.38 0.73 -17.95
C GLY A 72 7.16 -0.48 -17.04
N LEU A 73 6.27 -0.38 -16.04
CA LEU A 73 5.97 -1.49 -15.14
C LEU A 73 5.35 -2.68 -15.88
N GLU A 74 4.43 -2.41 -16.81
CA GLU A 74 3.76 -3.46 -17.60
C GLU A 74 4.78 -4.32 -18.36
N LYS A 75 5.67 -3.67 -19.12
CA LYS A 75 6.75 -4.33 -19.84
C LYS A 75 7.63 -5.15 -18.90
N ARG A 76 8.01 -4.58 -17.74
CA ARG A 76 8.85 -5.27 -16.75
C ARG A 76 8.17 -6.50 -16.15
N LEU A 77 6.86 -6.45 -15.94
CA LEU A 77 6.07 -7.57 -15.43
C LEU A 77 5.87 -8.66 -16.47
N MET A 78 5.65 -8.30 -17.74
CA MET A 78 5.46 -9.26 -18.84
C MET A 78 6.76 -9.96 -19.25
N GLU A 79 7.89 -9.26 -19.26
CA GLU A 79 9.21 -9.82 -19.61
C GLU A 79 9.90 -10.48 -18.41
N GLY A 80 9.39 -10.26 -17.20
CA GLY A 80 9.96 -10.72 -15.95
C GLY A 80 9.67 -12.19 -15.63
N SER A 81 10.52 -12.78 -14.79
CA SER A 81 10.27 -14.08 -14.18
C SER A 81 9.26 -13.99 -13.02
N SER A 82 8.76 -15.14 -12.56
CA SER A 82 7.92 -15.20 -11.36
C SER A 82 8.61 -14.60 -10.12
N GLU A 83 9.93 -14.73 -10.02
CA GLU A 83 10.73 -14.12 -8.95
C GLU A 83 10.80 -12.59 -9.10
N ASP A 84 10.95 -12.08 -10.33
CA ASP A 84 10.88 -10.64 -10.59
C ASP A 84 9.51 -10.06 -10.17
N VAL A 85 8.41 -10.75 -10.49
CA VAL A 85 7.05 -10.33 -10.09
C VAL A 85 6.90 -10.31 -8.58
N ALA A 86 7.40 -11.34 -7.89
CA ALA A 86 7.40 -11.40 -6.43
C ALA A 86 8.24 -10.26 -5.81
N HIS A 87 9.39 -9.96 -6.40
CA HIS A 87 10.25 -8.87 -5.96
C HIS A 87 9.60 -7.49 -6.16
N VAL A 88 8.97 -7.26 -7.32
CA VAL A 88 8.20 -6.04 -7.58
C VAL A 88 7.06 -5.89 -6.56
N ALA A 89 6.34 -6.97 -6.26
CA ALA A 89 5.29 -6.96 -5.25
C ALA A 89 5.82 -6.58 -3.86
N GLU A 90 6.99 -7.10 -3.47
CA GLU A 90 7.65 -6.75 -2.22
C GLU A 90 8.04 -5.27 -2.17
N LEU A 91 8.61 -4.75 -3.25
CA LEU A 91 8.99 -3.33 -3.34
C LEU A 91 7.78 -2.40 -3.21
N ILE A 92 6.66 -2.72 -3.88
CA ILE A 92 5.42 -1.93 -3.75
C ILE A 92 4.89 -2.01 -2.32
N GLN A 93 4.84 -3.22 -1.73
CA GLN A 93 4.36 -3.41 -0.37
C GLN A 93 5.21 -2.65 0.66
N LYS A 94 6.54 -2.64 0.46
CA LYS A 94 7.49 -1.89 1.26
C LYS A 94 7.28 -0.39 1.10
N GLY A 95 7.20 0.11 -0.14
CA GLY A 95 6.93 1.51 -0.43
C GLY A 95 5.63 2.01 0.20
N ALA A 96 4.54 1.25 0.06
CA ALA A 96 3.26 1.57 0.67
C ALA A 96 3.33 1.61 2.22
N SER A 97 4.09 0.69 2.82
CA SER A 97 4.29 0.68 4.27
C SER A 97 5.17 1.84 4.74
N SER A 98 6.20 2.19 3.98
CA SER A 98 7.08 3.33 4.24
C SER A 98 6.33 4.65 4.12
N ALA A 99 5.51 4.85 3.09
CA ALA A 99 4.70 6.05 2.92
C ALA A 99 3.76 6.29 4.12
N ARG A 100 3.00 5.26 4.55
CA ARG A 100 2.15 5.34 5.75
C ARG A 100 2.95 5.66 7.02
N ALA A 101 4.13 5.05 7.15
CA ALA A 101 5.00 5.31 8.30
C ALA A 101 5.53 6.74 8.29
N ASP A 102 5.83 7.29 7.11
CA ASP A 102 6.32 8.66 6.96
C ASP A 102 5.23 9.70 7.28
N ASP A 103 4.01 9.52 6.76
CA ASP A 103 2.85 10.38 7.06
C ASP A 103 2.63 10.51 8.58
N THR A 104 2.71 9.38 9.30
CA THR A 104 2.51 9.37 10.76
C THR A 104 3.75 9.82 11.54
N LYS A 105 4.94 9.80 10.94
CA LYS A 105 6.18 10.28 11.56
C LYS A 105 6.28 11.80 11.51
N SER A 106 6.02 12.39 10.35
CA SER A 106 6.09 13.85 10.13
C SER A 106 5.02 14.60 10.94
N LEU A 107 3.82 14.04 11.04
CA LEU A 107 2.70 14.63 11.79
C LEU A 107 3.00 14.85 13.27
N LYS A 108 3.80 13.98 13.90
CA LYS A 108 4.13 14.08 15.34
C LYS A 108 4.89 15.36 15.70
N GLY A 109 5.75 15.84 14.80
CA GLY A 109 6.49 17.09 14.98
C GLY A 109 5.59 18.29 14.75
N ALA A 110 4.84 18.28 13.64
CA ALA A 110 3.90 19.34 13.31
C ALA A 110 2.85 19.60 14.40
N ILE A 111 2.32 18.54 15.03
CA ILE A 111 1.40 18.68 16.17
C ILE A 111 2.09 19.34 17.36
N LEU A 112 3.33 18.97 17.67
CA LEU A 112 4.07 19.58 18.78
C LEU A 112 4.35 21.06 18.51
N ASP A 113 4.75 21.42 17.30
CA ASP A 113 4.93 22.81 16.89
C ASP A 113 3.62 23.60 16.99
N TRP A 114 2.49 22.97 16.64
CA TRP A 114 1.17 23.60 16.72
C TRP A 114 0.70 23.86 18.16
N ILE A 115 0.91 22.92 19.09
CA ILE A 115 0.51 23.09 20.50
C ILE A 115 1.52 23.91 21.32
N THR A 116 2.74 24.09 20.79
CA THR A 116 3.76 24.93 21.41
C THR A 116 3.50 26.39 21.04
N LEU A 117 2.84 27.11 21.94
CA LEU A 117 2.62 28.56 21.81
C LEU A 117 3.96 29.29 21.57
N ARG A 118 3.96 30.25 20.63
CA ARG A 118 5.16 31.03 20.32
C ARG A 118 5.67 31.75 21.57
N GLY A 119 6.91 31.46 21.96
CA GLY A 119 7.54 32.05 23.15
C GLY A 119 7.19 31.39 24.48
N GLN A 120 6.42 30.29 24.49
CA GLN A 120 6.06 29.52 25.67
C GLN A 120 6.34 28.03 25.44
N PRO A 121 7.55 27.53 25.77
CA PRO A 121 7.87 26.12 25.61
C PRO A 121 6.94 25.25 26.46
N LEU A 122 6.72 24.01 26.01
CA LEU A 122 6.00 23.02 26.81
C LEU A 122 6.80 22.69 28.07
N ASN A 123 6.10 22.47 29.18
CA ASN A 123 6.68 22.08 30.45
C ASN A 123 5.99 20.80 30.96
N PRO A 124 6.68 19.66 31.04
CA PRO A 124 8.07 19.44 30.61
C PRO A 124 8.24 19.53 29.08
N SER A 125 9.45 19.85 28.61
CA SER A 125 9.74 19.87 27.17
C SER A 125 9.56 18.47 26.58
N LEU A 126 8.92 18.39 25.40
CA LEU A 126 8.65 17.12 24.73
C LEU A 126 9.54 16.95 23.50
N ALA A 127 10.14 15.77 23.38
CA ALA A 127 10.88 15.40 22.19
C ALA A 127 9.95 14.95 21.06
N CYS A 128 10.17 15.44 19.84
CA CYS A 128 9.33 15.14 18.68
C CYS A 128 9.30 13.67 18.25
N ASN A 129 10.25 12.87 18.71
CA ASN A 129 10.40 11.46 18.41
C ASN A 129 9.99 10.51 19.55
N VAL A 130 9.73 11.01 20.76
CA VAL A 130 9.37 10.18 21.94
C VAL A 130 7.89 10.31 22.25
N LYS A 131 7.21 9.18 22.51
CA LYS A 131 5.76 9.14 22.79
C LYS A 131 5.39 8.97 24.26
N VAL A 132 6.33 8.56 25.11
CA VAL A 132 6.06 8.08 26.47
C VAL A 132 5.35 9.13 27.31
N ASP A 133 5.83 10.38 27.26
CA ASP A 133 5.31 11.47 28.08
C ASP A 133 4.22 12.30 27.35
N ARG A 134 3.50 11.67 26.39
CA ARG A 134 2.46 12.36 25.61
C ARG A 134 1.03 12.04 26.05
N GLY A 135 0.09 12.81 25.53
CA GLY A 135 -1.34 12.66 25.81
C GLY A 135 -1.67 13.03 27.24
N PHE A 136 -2.40 12.16 27.94
CA PHE A 136 -2.83 12.38 29.32
C PHE A 136 -1.70 12.44 30.35
N HIS A 137 -0.48 12.03 30.00
CA HIS A 137 0.70 12.13 30.88
C HIS A 137 1.37 13.51 30.87
N HIS A 138 0.81 14.48 30.15
CA HIS A 138 1.34 15.84 30.08
C HIS A 138 0.22 16.85 30.12
N GLU A 139 0.26 17.75 31.10
CA GLU A 139 -0.79 18.73 31.42
C GLU A 139 -1.42 19.39 30.19
N ARG A 140 -0.63 20.06 29.34
CA ARG A 140 -1.18 20.75 28.17
C ARG A 140 -1.87 19.81 27.17
N MET A 141 -1.33 18.63 26.92
CA MET A 141 -1.92 17.70 25.94
C MET A 141 -3.12 16.96 26.53
N GLY A 142 -3.06 16.62 27.82
CA GLY A 142 -4.20 16.07 28.55
C GLY A 142 -5.39 17.02 28.52
N ALA A 143 -5.16 18.31 28.79
CA ALA A 143 -6.18 19.35 28.70
C ALA A 143 -6.81 19.45 27.30
N LEU A 144 -6.02 19.36 26.22
CA LEU A 144 -6.52 19.37 24.85
C LEU A 144 -7.32 18.11 24.46
N LEU A 145 -7.03 16.98 25.11
CA LEU A 145 -7.74 15.72 24.91
C LEU A 145 -8.93 15.54 25.85
N CYS A 146 -9.10 16.44 26.82
CA CYS A 146 -10.19 16.41 27.78
C CYS A 146 -11.53 16.57 27.04
N PRO A 147 -12.53 15.71 27.30
CA PRO A 147 -13.86 15.86 26.72
C PRO A 147 -14.45 17.24 27.02
N ALA A 148 -15.17 17.84 26.06
CA ALA A 148 -15.70 19.21 26.21
C ALA A 148 -16.71 19.40 27.37
N GLY A 149 -17.25 18.30 27.92
CA GLY A 149 -18.14 18.32 29.09
C GLY A 149 -17.42 18.14 30.43
N LEU A 150 -16.10 18.02 30.42
CA LEU A 150 -15.26 17.86 31.61
C LEU A 150 -14.25 19.01 31.68
N ASP A 151 -13.98 19.48 32.89
CA ASP A 151 -12.91 20.43 33.13
C ASP A 151 -11.64 19.67 33.54
N TRP A 152 -10.59 19.77 32.72
CA TRP A 152 -9.29 19.17 33.02
C TRP A 152 -8.71 19.66 34.36
N SER A 153 -9.03 20.90 34.74
CA SER A 153 -8.53 21.50 35.98
C SER A 153 -9.33 21.04 37.21
N ASN A 154 -10.44 20.32 37.01
CA ASN A 154 -11.26 19.80 38.08
C ASN A 154 -10.77 18.41 38.52
N ILE A 155 -10.31 18.30 39.77
CA ILE A 155 -9.72 17.08 40.36
C ILE A 155 -10.79 16.23 41.08
N GLU A 156 -12.04 16.69 41.13
CA GLU A 156 -13.16 16.02 41.82
C GLU A 156 -13.62 14.70 41.18
#